data_AF-A0A820FSF4-F1
#
_entry.id   AF-A0A820FSF4-F1
#
_cell.length_a   1.000
_cell.length_b   1.000
_cell.length_c   1.000
_cell.angle_alpha   90.00
_cell.angle_beta   90.00
_cell.angle_gamma   90.00
#
_symmetry.space_group_name_H-M   'P 1'
#
loop_
_entity.id
_entity.type
_entity.pdbx_description
1 polymer ?
#
loop_
_entity_poly.entity_id
_entity_poly.type
_entity_poly.pdbx_seq_one_letter_code
_entity_poly.pdbx_strand_id
1 'polypeptide(L)'
;MADSERQYQEKFKQLMEERRKWDEEKATIEKIAASASPIVKLNVGGEAMTTSRATLTLDEGSLLATMFSGKWDNKLMKDTDGCIFLDYDPVRFIDSKQSTITSVAKVVQSEEESERFGTVSSSTVQLTNDNRTCKTTVDSNWQYLLGTLTYSTGKHRIRLKLEFGRTNILMGICSQNKPPTGPQFYDKPTTHGWFIHGYMMKNGQGSHPGWPQVAVNDILELTINCDERSLSILNENSRAQNNMQPGLSGGIKGNKK
;
A
#
# COMPACT_ATOMS: atom_id res chain seq x y z
N MET A 1 48.18 45.58 5.32
CA MET A 1 47.61 44.21 5.39
C MET A 1 46.14 44.23 5.77
N ALA A 2 45.71 44.94 6.83
CA ALA A 2 44.30 45.00 7.27
C ALA A 2 43.29 45.50 6.21
N ASP A 3 43.63 46.48 5.37
CA ASP A 3 42.70 46.98 4.33
C ASP A 3 42.49 46.01 3.16
N SER A 4 43.48 45.19 2.84
CA SER A 4 43.34 44.17 1.80
C SER A 4 42.40 43.06 2.27
N GLU A 5 42.52 42.66 3.53
CA GLU A 5 41.69 41.63 4.14
C GLU A 5 40.21 42.06 4.25
N ARG A 6 39.97 43.35 4.58
CA ARG A 6 38.64 43.96 4.52
C ARG A 6 38.05 43.96 3.11
N GLN A 7 38.84 44.34 2.10
CA GLN A 7 38.39 44.29 0.69
C GLN A 7 38.03 42.87 0.24
N TYR A 8 38.77 41.86 0.69
CA TYR A 8 38.45 40.46 0.38
C TYR A 8 37.15 40.01 1.05
N GLN A 9 36.92 40.38 2.32
CA GLN A 9 35.68 40.06 3.01
C GLN A 9 34.46 40.75 2.37
N GLU A 10 34.61 42.01 1.95
CA GLU A 10 33.56 42.76 1.26
C GLU A 10 33.20 42.10 -0.08
N LYS A 11 34.21 41.78 -0.91
CA LYS A 11 34.01 41.07 -2.19
C LYS A 11 33.41 39.69 -2.01
N PHE A 12 33.83 38.95 -0.98
CA PHE A 12 33.28 37.62 -0.70
C PHE A 12 31.79 37.71 -0.32
N LYS A 13 31.41 38.69 0.50
CA LYS A 13 30.00 38.95 0.83
C LYS A 13 29.18 39.33 -0.41
N GLN A 14 29.71 40.19 -1.28
CA GLN A 14 29.05 40.57 -2.53
C GLN A 14 28.82 39.37 -3.44
N LEU A 15 29.86 38.55 -3.66
CA LEU A 15 29.76 37.34 -4.48
C LEU A 15 28.76 36.33 -3.92
N MET A 16 28.70 36.17 -2.59
CA MET A 16 27.74 35.28 -1.95
C MET A 16 26.29 35.76 -2.12
N GLU A 17 26.07 37.07 -2.00
CA GLU A 17 24.74 37.67 -2.19
C GLU A 17 24.29 37.65 -3.66
N GLU A 18 25.20 37.93 -4.60
CA GLU A 18 24.94 37.77 -6.03
C GLU A 18 24.60 36.32 -6.37
N ARG A 19 25.34 35.36 -5.81
CA ARG A 19 25.06 33.94 -6.03
C ARG A 19 23.71 33.53 -5.46
N ARG A 20 23.34 34.03 -4.27
CA ARG A 20 22.02 33.79 -3.67
C ARG A 20 20.90 34.32 -4.57
N LYS A 21 21.02 35.55 -5.06
CA LYS A 21 20.04 36.15 -5.98
C LYS A 21 19.94 35.39 -7.29
N TRP A 22 21.08 34.98 -7.85
CA TRP A 22 21.12 34.17 -9.06
C TRP A 22 20.41 32.82 -8.87
N ASP A 23 20.63 32.15 -7.75
CA ASP A 23 19.99 30.87 -7.44
C ASP A 23 18.46 31.03 -7.25
N GLU A 24 18.00 32.14 -6.66
CA GLU A 24 16.57 32.49 -6.50
C GLU A 24 15.88 32.81 -7.83
N GLU A 25 16.53 33.62 -8.66
CA GLU A 25 16.02 33.98 -10.00
C GLU A 25 15.96 32.74 -10.90
N LYS A 26 17.01 31.91 -10.87
CA LYS A 26 17.06 30.64 -11.60
C LYS A 26 15.96 29.68 -11.14
N ALA A 27 15.73 29.55 -9.83
CA ALA A 27 14.64 28.72 -9.30
C ALA A 27 13.26 29.22 -9.75
N THR A 28 13.08 30.54 -9.84
CA THR A 28 11.82 31.15 -10.30
C THR A 28 11.58 30.87 -11.79
N ILE A 29 12.61 31.02 -12.62
CA ILE A 29 12.54 30.73 -14.06
C ILE A 29 12.29 29.24 -14.30
N GLU A 30 12.97 28.36 -13.56
CA GLU A 30 12.75 26.90 -13.63
C GLU A 30 11.32 26.52 -13.24
N LYS A 31 10.74 27.17 -12.22
CA LYS A 31 9.35 26.95 -11.80
C LYS A 31 8.34 27.39 -12.86
N ILE A 32 8.60 28.49 -13.56
CA ILE A 32 7.77 28.99 -14.66
C ILE A 32 7.91 28.09 -15.91
N ALA A 33 9.12 27.62 -16.21
CA ALA A 33 9.34 26.67 -17.31
C ALA A 33 8.65 25.32 -17.05
N ALA A 34 8.68 24.85 -15.79
CA ALA A 34 8.01 23.63 -15.37
C ALA A 34 6.47 23.69 -15.52
N SER A 35 5.86 24.88 -15.41
CA SER A 35 4.41 25.04 -15.63
C SER A 35 4.01 25.15 -17.11
N ALA A 36 4.95 25.40 -18.01
CA ALA A 36 4.67 25.62 -19.43
C ALA A 36 4.48 24.33 -20.26
N SER A 37 4.88 23.15 -19.75
CA SER A 37 4.70 21.86 -20.44
C SER A 37 3.83 20.90 -19.62
N PRO A 38 2.49 20.96 -19.78
CA PRO A 38 1.59 20.12 -18.99
C PRO A 38 1.69 18.64 -19.35
N ILE A 39 2.04 18.30 -20.60
CA ILE A 39 2.10 16.92 -21.11
C ILE A 39 3.56 16.54 -21.41
N VAL A 40 3.96 15.37 -20.92
CA VAL A 40 5.28 14.77 -21.07
C VAL A 40 5.15 13.47 -21.85
N LYS A 41 6.00 13.29 -22.87
CA LYS A 41 6.15 12.04 -23.62
C LYS A 41 7.25 11.19 -22.98
N LEU A 42 6.94 9.94 -22.70
CA LEU A 42 7.84 8.99 -22.06
C LEU A 42 7.98 7.75 -22.93
N ASN A 43 9.16 7.14 -22.89
CA ASN A 43 9.40 5.79 -23.36
C ASN A 43 9.83 4.97 -22.14
N VAL A 44 8.98 4.06 -21.70
CA VAL A 44 9.22 3.26 -20.49
C VAL A 44 9.50 1.84 -20.91
N GLY A 45 10.73 1.37 -20.76
CA GLY A 45 11.12 0.00 -21.12
C GLY A 45 10.88 -0.35 -22.60
N GLY A 46 10.80 0.64 -23.49
CA GLY A 46 10.48 0.48 -24.91
C GLY A 46 9.04 0.84 -25.29
N GLU A 47 8.16 1.13 -24.33
CA GLU A 47 6.76 1.49 -24.59
C GLU A 47 6.54 3.01 -24.55
N ALA A 48 6.06 3.56 -25.66
CA ALA A 48 5.74 4.98 -25.78
C ALA A 48 4.43 5.31 -25.05
N MET A 49 4.48 6.26 -24.13
CA MET A 49 3.33 6.72 -23.37
C MET A 49 3.34 8.23 -23.15
N THR A 50 2.17 8.78 -22.79
CA THR A 50 2.01 10.21 -22.51
C THR A 50 1.32 10.39 -21.17
N THR A 51 1.79 11.37 -20.39
CA THR A 51 1.20 11.70 -19.09
C THR A 51 1.40 13.17 -18.76
N SER A 52 0.72 13.66 -17.73
CA SER A 52 0.92 15.04 -17.30
C SER A 52 2.12 15.16 -16.35
N ARG A 53 2.81 16.30 -16.37
CA ARG A 53 3.88 16.57 -15.41
C ARG A 53 3.35 16.57 -13.98
N ALA A 54 2.14 17.09 -13.75
CA ALA A 54 1.48 17.04 -12.45
C ALA A 54 1.32 15.59 -11.93
N THR A 55 1.03 14.64 -12.83
CA THR A 55 0.95 13.20 -12.49
C THR A 55 2.34 12.61 -12.20
N LEU A 56 3.41 13.15 -12.79
CA LEU A 56 4.79 12.74 -12.50
C LEU A 56 5.30 13.28 -11.17
N THR A 57 4.83 14.45 -10.76
CA THR A 57 5.24 15.15 -9.54
C THR A 57 4.23 15.04 -8.40
N LEU A 58 3.23 14.17 -8.50
CA LEU A 58 2.14 14.05 -7.53
C LEU A 58 2.63 13.70 -6.12
N ASP A 59 3.64 12.84 -6.03
CA ASP A 59 4.23 12.40 -4.76
C ASP A 59 5.52 13.19 -4.48
N GLU A 60 5.39 14.24 -3.66
CA GLU A 60 6.49 15.12 -3.28
C GLU A 60 7.59 14.32 -2.55
N GLY A 61 8.83 14.40 -3.06
CA GLY A 61 9.97 13.63 -2.53
C GLY A 61 10.25 12.32 -3.28
N SER A 62 9.36 11.90 -4.18
CA SER A 62 9.63 10.75 -5.06
C SER A 62 10.74 11.04 -6.09
N LEU A 63 11.35 9.98 -6.61
CA LEU A 63 12.33 10.09 -7.68
C LEU A 63 11.74 10.76 -8.93
N LEU A 64 10.48 10.44 -9.26
CA LEU A 64 9.78 11.03 -10.40
C LEU A 64 9.50 12.52 -10.16
N ALA A 65 9.06 12.90 -8.96
CA ALA A 65 8.92 14.32 -8.62
C ALA A 65 10.24 15.07 -8.74
N THR A 66 11.36 14.45 -8.34
CA THR A 66 12.69 15.03 -8.49
C THR A 66 13.10 15.16 -9.96
N MET A 67 12.95 14.10 -10.76
CA MET A 67 13.30 14.09 -12.18
C MET A 67 12.47 15.09 -12.99
N PHE A 68 11.17 15.23 -12.68
CA PHE A 68 10.24 16.07 -13.42
C PHE A 68 9.94 17.41 -12.72
N SER A 69 10.76 17.80 -11.73
CA SER A 69 10.68 19.09 -11.03
C SER A 69 11.05 20.31 -11.88
N GLY A 70 11.53 20.09 -13.11
CA GLY A 70 12.06 21.13 -14.00
C GLY A 70 13.60 21.23 -13.97
N LYS A 71 14.24 20.83 -12.87
CA LYS A 71 15.71 20.91 -12.70
C LYS A 71 16.50 19.99 -13.62
N TRP A 72 15.89 18.89 -14.06
CA TRP A 72 16.56 17.83 -14.81
C TRP A 72 16.08 17.70 -16.26
N ASP A 73 15.09 18.49 -16.68
CA ASP A 73 14.42 18.34 -17.98
C ASP A 73 15.37 18.29 -19.19
N ASN A 74 16.46 19.07 -19.14
CA ASN A 74 17.46 19.13 -20.21
C ASN A 74 18.54 18.04 -20.11
N LYS A 75 18.55 17.27 -19.03
CA LYS A 75 19.53 16.21 -18.73
C LYS A 75 18.95 14.80 -18.83
N LEU A 76 17.63 14.68 -18.95
CA LEU A 76 16.97 13.38 -19.10
C LEU A 76 17.27 12.80 -20.48
N MET A 77 17.59 11.51 -20.51
CA MET A 77 17.80 10.78 -21.76
C MET A 77 16.50 10.75 -22.56
N LYS A 78 16.63 10.94 -23.88
CA LYS A 78 15.52 10.89 -24.82
C LYS A 78 15.82 9.88 -25.92
N ASP A 79 14.79 9.20 -26.38
CA ASP A 79 14.88 8.34 -27.56
C ASP A 79 14.88 9.15 -28.87
N THR A 80 14.87 8.44 -30.00
CA THR A 80 14.85 9.02 -31.35
C THR A 80 13.63 9.88 -31.64
N ASP A 81 12.51 9.66 -30.93
CA ASP A 81 11.25 10.39 -31.09
C ASP A 81 11.13 11.55 -30.09
N GLY A 82 12.18 11.79 -29.29
CA GLY A 82 12.21 12.83 -28.27
C GLY A 82 11.44 12.49 -26.99
N CYS A 83 11.03 11.23 -26.81
CA CYS A 83 10.38 10.75 -25.60
C CYS A 83 11.42 10.50 -24.51
N ILE A 84 11.14 10.90 -23.27
CA ILE A 84 12.07 10.70 -22.15
C ILE A 84 12.13 9.21 -21.82
N PHE A 85 13.32 8.63 -21.93
CA PHE A 85 13.54 7.21 -21.71
C PHE A 85 13.66 6.90 -20.22
N LEU A 86 12.87 5.94 -19.75
CA LEU A 86 12.92 5.37 -18.42
C LEU A 86 13.13 3.86 -18.56
N ASP A 87 14.23 3.36 -18.01
CA ASP A 87 14.53 1.93 -17.96
C ASP A 87 13.71 1.28 -16.82
N TYR A 88 12.42 1.09 -17.07
CA TYR A 88 11.47 0.52 -16.14
C TYR A 88 10.48 -0.39 -16.86
N ASP A 89 9.88 -1.33 -16.13
CA ASP A 89 8.80 -2.16 -16.66
C ASP A 89 7.53 -1.30 -16.89
N PRO A 90 7.02 -1.20 -18.14
CA PRO A 90 5.87 -0.37 -18.47
C PRO A 90 4.62 -0.69 -17.64
N VAL A 91 4.37 -1.97 -17.36
CA VAL A 91 3.18 -2.41 -16.60
C VAL A 91 3.26 -1.90 -15.17
N ARG A 92 4.42 -2.06 -14.53
CA ARG A 92 4.65 -1.56 -13.16
C ARG A 92 4.62 -0.03 -13.10
N PHE A 93 5.08 0.64 -14.16
CA PHE A 93 5.08 2.09 -14.23
C PHE A 93 3.65 2.65 -14.29
N ILE A 94 2.76 2.05 -15.09
CA ILE A 94 1.34 2.46 -15.17
C ILE A 94 0.63 2.23 -13.83
N ASP A 95 0.84 1.07 -13.19
CA ASP A 95 0.28 0.75 -11.87
C ASP A 95 0.68 1.79 -10.79
N SER A 96 1.92 2.28 -10.85
CA SER A 96 2.40 3.34 -9.95
C SER A 96 1.73 4.70 -10.18
N LYS A 97 1.21 4.95 -11.39
CA LYS A 97 0.61 6.23 -11.81
C LYS A 97 -0.89 6.29 -11.57
N GLN A 98 -1.57 5.15 -11.56
CA GLN A 98 -3.01 5.06 -11.38
C GLN A 98 -3.43 4.73 -9.94
N SER A 99 -2.54 4.96 -8.96
CA SER A 99 -2.75 4.66 -7.53
C SER A 99 -3.91 5.42 -6.89
N THR A 100 -5.13 5.09 -7.32
CA THR A 100 -6.37 5.31 -6.60
C THR A 100 -6.30 4.38 -5.40
N ILE A 101 -6.60 4.91 -4.23
CA ILE A 101 -6.75 4.11 -3.02
C ILE A 101 -7.75 2.99 -3.34
N THR A 102 -7.37 1.73 -3.19
CA THR A 102 -8.26 0.61 -3.50
C THR A 102 -8.91 0.06 -2.23
N SER A 103 -8.19 0.07 -1.11
CA SER A 103 -8.70 -0.29 0.21
C SER A 103 -7.89 0.37 1.33
N VAL A 104 -8.56 0.63 2.46
CA VAL A 104 -7.98 1.10 3.72
C VAL A 104 -8.65 0.36 4.89
N ALA A 105 -7.85 -0.32 5.70
CA ALA A 105 -8.30 -0.93 6.95
C ALA A 105 -7.48 -0.39 8.13
N LYS A 106 -8.16 -0.21 9.27
CA LYS A 106 -7.58 0.34 10.49
C LYS A 106 -7.85 -0.56 11.69
N VAL A 107 -6.82 -0.89 12.45
CA VAL A 107 -6.96 -1.54 13.75
C VAL A 107 -7.53 -0.55 14.77
N VAL A 108 -8.67 -0.88 15.36
CA VAL A 108 -9.33 -0.10 16.42
C VAL A 108 -9.00 -0.77 17.75
N GLN A 109 -8.55 0.01 18.75
CA GLN A 109 -8.08 -0.53 20.03
C GLN A 109 -9.08 -1.48 20.70
N SER A 110 -8.55 -2.56 21.27
CA SER A 110 -9.10 -3.29 22.43
C SER A 110 -8.08 -3.19 23.58
N GLU A 111 -8.58 -3.20 24.81
CA GLU A 111 -7.77 -3.27 26.03
C GLU A 111 -6.97 -4.59 26.02
N GLU A 112 -5.67 -4.48 26.33
CA GLU A 112 -4.63 -5.52 26.32
C GLU A 112 -4.08 -5.89 24.91
N GLU A 113 -2.79 -5.59 24.73
CA GLU A 113 -1.93 -5.88 23.55
C GLU A 113 -2.56 -5.58 22.17
N SER A 114 -2.54 -4.32 21.76
CA SER A 114 -3.08 -3.93 20.46
C SER A 114 -2.28 -4.58 19.31
N GLU A 115 -2.92 -5.48 18.58
CA GLU A 115 -2.39 -6.05 17.33
C GLU A 115 -1.99 -4.93 16.35
N ARG A 116 -0.98 -5.21 15.54
CA ARG A 116 -0.48 -4.33 14.48
C ARG A 116 -0.32 -5.11 13.20
N PHE A 117 -0.36 -4.41 12.09
CA PHE A 117 0.02 -4.98 10.82
C PHE A 117 1.54 -5.19 10.76
N GLY A 118 1.97 -6.33 10.24
CA GLY A 118 3.38 -6.72 10.15
C GLY A 118 3.76 -7.08 8.73
N THR A 119 3.73 -8.37 8.42
CA THR A 119 4.18 -8.89 7.12
C THR A 119 3.23 -8.49 5.99
N VAL A 120 3.76 -7.78 4.99
CA VAL A 120 3.06 -7.43 3.74
C VAL A 120 3.53 -8.35 2.62
N SER A 121 2.64 -8.73 1.70
CA SER A 121 3.00 -9.54 0.53
C SER A 121 3.54 -8.72 -0.66
N SER A 122 3.41 -7.39 -0.62
CA SER A 122 3.74 -6.50 -1.73
C SER A 122 4.14 -5.11 -1.22
N SER A 123 5.05 -4.45 -1.93
CA SER A 123 5.42 -3.04 -1.68
C SER A 123 4.29 -2.05 -2.00
N THR A 124 3.23 -2.51 -2.67
CA THR A 124 2.01 -1.72 -2.93
C THR A 124 1.08 -1.61 -1.72
N VAL A 125 1.40 -2.31 -0.63
CA VAL A 125 0.72 -2.16 0.66
C VAL A 125 1.50 -1.19 1.52
N GLN A 126 0.91 -0.04 1.83
CA GLN A 126 1.51 0.98 2.70
C GLN A 126 0.94 0.85 4.11
N LEU A 127 1.83 0.76 5.10
CA LEU A 127 1.46 0.79 6.51
C LEU A 127 1.73 2.19 7.08
N THR A 128 0.76 2.74 7.80
CA THR A 128 0.87 4.04 8.46
C THR A 128 0.32 3.97 9.87
N ASN A 129 0.43 5.08 10.62
CA ASN A 129 -0.09 5.19 11.98
C ASN A 129 0.44 4.07 12.90
N ASP A 130 1.77 3.92 12.94
CA ASP A 130 2.44 2.89 13.75
C ASP A 130 1.95 1.47 13.41
N ASN A 131 1.85 1.19 12.11
CA ASN A 131 1.32 -0.04 11.51
C ASN A 131 -0.11 -0.40 11.95
N ARG A 132 -0.93 0.59 12.31
CA ARG A 132 -2.36 0.37 12.62
C ARG A 132 -3.29 0.69 11.46
N THR A 133 -2.78 1.30 10.41
CA THR A 133 -3.54 1.56 9.18
C THR A 133 -2.81 0.94 8.01
N CYS A 134 -3.51 0.20 7.17
CA CYS A 134 -2.97 -0.29 5.90
C CYS A 134 -3.75 0.31 4.74
N LYS A 135 -3.04 0.57 3.64
CA LYS A 135 -3.60 1.11 2.40
C LYS A 135 -3.02 0.38 1.21
N THR A 136 -3.88 -0.05 0.29
CA THR A 136 -3.48 -0.65 -0.99
C THR A 136 -3.71 0.33 -2.13
N THR A 137 -2.78 0.39 -3.08
CA THR A 137 -2.82 1.38 -4.17
C THR A 137 -2.90 0.76 -5.57
N VAL A 138 -3.05 -0.57 -5.67
CA VAL A 138 -3.16 -1.30 -6.94
C VAL A 138 -4.22 -2.42 -6.81
N ASP A 139 -5.06 -2.61 -7.84
CA ASP A 139 -6.14 -3.62 -7.89
C ASP A 139 -5.76 -4.92 -8.60
N SER A 140 -4.60 -4.98 -9.25
CA SER A 140 -4.30 -6.00 -10.26
C SER A 140 -3.96 -7.38 -9.70
N ASN A 141 -3.71 -7.53 -8.39
CA ASN A 141 -3.35 -8.82 -7.77
C ASN A 141 -3.84 -8.95 -6.33
N TRP A 142 -4.18 -10.19 -5.93
CA TRP A 142 -4.45 -10.54 -4.54
C TRP A 142 -3.23 -10.28 -3.66
N GLN A 143 -3.42 -9.52 -2.58
CA GLN A 143 -2.39 -9.16 -1.62
C GLN A 143 -2.83 -9.62 -0.23
N TYR A 144 -1.86 -9.99 0.61
CA TYR A 144 -2.13 -10.29 2.01
C TYR A 144 -1.29 -9.40 2.92
N LEU A 145 -1.83 -9.24 4.11
CA LEU A 145 -1.21 -8.57 5.23
C LEU A 145 -1.46 -9.41 6.47
N LEU A 146 -0.42 -9.68 7.23
CA LEU A 146 -0.51 -10.45 8.47
C LEU A 146 -0.36 -9.54 9.69
N GLY A 147 -0.98 -9.95 10.79
CA GLY A 147 -0.70 -9.40 12.10
C GLY A 147 0.73 -9.70 12.56
N THR A 148 1.16 -9.03 13.61
CA THR A 148 2.45 -9.28 14.28
C THR A 148 2.38 -10.37 15.32
N LEU A 149 1.17 -10.66 15.85
CA LEU A 149 0.99 -11.63 16.92
C LEU A 149 0.70 -13.03 16.38
N THR A 150 1.03 -14.02 17.20
CA THR A 150 0.65 -15.43 16.98
C THR A 150 -0.19 -15.88 18.15
N TYR A 151 -1.35 -16.45 17.85
CA TYR A 151 -2.34 -16.86 18.84
C TYR A 151 -2.32 -18.38 19.00
N SER A 152 -2.05 -18.86 20.21
CA SER A 152 -1.93 -20.30 20.51
C SER A 152 -2.84 -20.76 21.66
N THR A 153 -3.19 -19.87 22.59
CA THR A 153 -4.06 -20.14 23.75
C THR A 153 -4.97 -18.95 24.02
N GLY A 154 -6.07 -19.16 24.75
CA GLY A 154 -6.96 -18.09 25.18
C GLY A 154 -7.88 -17.54 24.08
N LYS A 155 -8.60 -16.48 24.44
CA LYS A 155 -9.55 -15.78 23.57
C LYS A 155 -9.06 -14.38 23.26
N HIS A 156 -8.91 -14.08 21.98
CA HIS A 156 -8.38 -12.81 21.47
C HIS A 156 -9.42 -12.11 20.61
N ARG A 157 -9.46 -10.79 20.66
CA ARG A 157 -10.37 -9.96 19.87
C ARG A 157 -9.59 -8.92 19.09
N ILE A 158 -9.82 -8.85 17.79
CA ILE A 158 -9.18 -7.91 16.90
C ILE A 158 -10.28 -7.11 16.22
N ARG A 159 -10.24 -5.79 16.37
CA ARG A 159 -11.24 -4.90 15.77
C ARG A 159 -10.64 -4.18 14.58
N LEU A 160 -11.28 -4.31 13.44
CA LEU A 160 -10.83 -3.73 12.17
C LEU A 160 -11.94 -2.86 11.59
N LYS A 161 -11.65 -1.57 11.44
CA LYS A 161 -12.51 -0.63 10.74
C LYS A 161 -12.16 -0.64 9.26
N LEU A 162 -13.17 -0.82 8.41
CA LEU A 162 -13.04 -0.64 6.97
C LEU A 162 -13.24 0.84 6.63
N GLU A 163 -12.17 1.61 6.43
CA GLU A 163 -12.29 3.04 6.11
C GLU A 163 -12.59 3.27 4.62
N PHE A 164 -12.16 2.35 3.76
CA PHE A 164 -12.40 2.36 2.33
C PHE A 164 -12.14 0.95 1.78
N GLY A 165 -12.84 0.48 0.76
CA GLY A 165 -12.56 -0.85 0.21
C GLY A 165 -13.36 -1.19 -1.04
N ARG A 166 -12.69 -1.79 -2.02
CA ARG A 166 -13.35 -2.51 -3.12
C ARG A 166 -13.75 -3.92 -2.68
N THR A 167 -14.53 -4.59 -3.52
CA THR A 167 -15.40 -5.72 -3.18
C THR A 167 -14.75 -6.94 -2.53
N ASN A 168 -13.42 -7.10 -2.49
CA ASN A 168 -12.75 -8.39 -2.26
C ASN A 168 -11.75 -8.40 -1.07
N ILE A 169 -12.13 -7.89 0.10
CA ILE A 169 -11.30 -7.97 1.31
C ILE A 169 -11.67 -9.23 2.10
N LEU A 170 -10.68 -10.07 2.40
CA LEU A 170 -10.81 -11.21 3.32
C LEU A 170 -10.20 -10.87 4.68
N MET A 171 -10.96 -11.14 5.74
CA MET A 171 -10.53 -11.01 7.13
C MET A 171 -10.55 -12.37 7.81
N GLY A 172 -9.48 -12.74 8.48
CA GLY A 172 -9.39 -14.03 9.14
C GLY A 172 -8.00 -14.36 9.66
N ILE A 173 -7.71 -15.65 9.72
CA ILE A 173 -6.45 -16.20 10.25
C ILE A 173 -5.77 -17.07 9.19
N CYS A 174 -4.45 -17.23 9.35
CA CYS A 174 -3.69 -18.24 8.63
C CYS A 174 -2.71 -18.97 9.54
N SER A 175 -2.31 -20.19 9.17
CA SER A 175 -1.30 -20.94 9.89
C SER A 175 0.08 -20.29 9.81
N GLN A 176 0.74 -20.08 10.95
CA GLN A 176 2.12 -19.57 11.01
C GLN A 176 3.11 -20.47 10.27
N ASN A 177 2.94 -21.80 10.36
CA ASN A 177 3.84 -22.78 9.74
C ASN A 177 3.67 -22.88 8.22
N LYS A 178 2.54 -22.38 7.69
CA LYS A 178 2.18 -22.45 6.28
C LYS A 178 1.56 -21.11 5.88
N PRO A 179 2.38 -20.05 5.77
CA PRO A 179 1.90 -18.74 5.41
C PRO A 179 1.22 -18.78 4.02
N PRO A 180 0.30 -17.85 3.76
CA PRO A 180 -0.35 -17.73 2.45
C PRO A 180 0.71 -17.53 1.37
N THR A 181 0.86 -18.52 0.49
CA THR A 181 1.85 -18.52 -0.61
C THR A 181 1.18 -18.85 -1.94
N GLY A 182 1.70 -18.26 -3.01
CA GLY A 182 1.23 -18.48 -4.38
C GLY A 182 -0.07 -17.73 -4.73
N PRO A 183 -0.58 -17.91 -5.96
CA PRO A 183 -1.85 -17.33 -6.38
C PRO A 183 -3.00 -17.93 -5.57
N GLN A 184 -4.02 -17.11 -5.34
CA GLN A 184 -5.26 -17.50 -4.65
C GLN A 184 -5.05 -18.03 -3.22
N PHE A 185 -4.06 -17.53 -2.48
CA PHE A 185 -3.71 -18.00 -1.12
C PHE A 185 -4.87 -18.08 -0.10
N TYR A 186 -6.00 -17.42 -0.37
CA TYR A 186 -7.24 -17.52 0.41
C TYR A 186 -7.97 -18.87 0.26
N ASP A 187 -7.70 -19.63 -0.81
CA ASP A 187 -8.24 -20.96 -1.09
C ASP A 187 -7.46 -22.10 -0.42
N LYS A 188 -6.42 -21.76 0.35
CA LYS A 188 -5.57 -22.76 0.98
C LYS A 188 -6.25 -23.31 2.23
N PRO A 189 -6.05 -24.60 2.56
CA PRO A 189 -6.57 -25.21 3.79
C PRO A 189 -6.08 -24.54 5.08
N THR A 190 -5.06 -23.69 4.97
CA THR A 190 -4.40 -22.98 6.07
C THR A 190 -4.93 -21.57 6.26
N THR A 191 -5.86 -21.10 5.41
CA THR A 191 -6.46 -19.77 5.47
C THR A 191 -7.95 -19.90 5.75
N HIS A 192 -8.43 -19.20 6.78
CA HIS A 192 -9.81 -19.24 7.22
C HIS A 192 -10.31 -17.83 7.48
N GLY A 193 -11.50 -17.47 6.99
CA GLY A 193 -12.01 -16.12 7.19
C GLY A 193 -13.27 -15.81 6.40
N TRP A 194 -13.64 -14.54 6.42
CA TRP A 194 -14.79 -14.01 5.71
C TRP A 194 -14.37 -12.90 4.78
N PHE A 195 -14.93 -12.93 3.59
CA PHE A 195 -14.94 -11.80 2.70
C PHE A 195 -16.00 -10.80 3.13
N ILE A 196 -15.69 -9.51 2.99
CA ILE A 196 -16.60 -8.41 3.29
C ILE A 196 -17.91 -8.45 2.49
N HIS A 197 -17.97 -9.21 1.39
CA HIS A 197 -19.16 -9.37 0.54
C HIS A 197 -19.97 -10.64 0.82
N GLY A 198 -19.73 -11.33 1.95
CA GLY A 198 -20.59 -12.43 2.43
C GLY A 198 -20.05 -13.84 2.22
N TYR A 199 -18.97 -14.01 1.45
CA TYR A 199 -18.32 -15.31 1.29
C TYR A 199 -17.47 -15.68 2.50
N MET A 200 -17.38 -16.96 2.79
CA MET A 200 -16.61 -17.54 3.88
C MET A 200 -15.67 -18.59 3.32
N MET A 201 -14.38 -18.49 3.66
CA MET A 201 -13.36 -19.48 3.31
C MET A 201 -13.05 -20.35 4.51
N LYS A 202 -13.23 -21.67 4.36
CA LYS A 202 -12.96 -22.67 5.39
C LYS A 202 -12.28 -23.88 4.79
N ASN A 203 -11.10 -24.26 5.29
CA ASN A 203 -10.37 -25.44 4.82
C ASN A 203 -10.17 -25.45 3.29
N GLY A 204 -9.93 -24.27 2.70
CA GLY A 204 -9.78 -24.10 1.26
C GLY A 204 -11.07 -24.22 0.44
N GLN A 205 -12.24 -24.24 1.09
CA GLN A 205 -13.54 -24.26 0.44
C GLN A 205 -14.29 -22.96 0.72
N GLY A 206 -14.82 -22.37 -0.34
CA GLY A 206 -15.69 -21.20 -0.28
C GLY A 206 -17.15 -21.61 -0.04
N SER A 207 -17.85 -20.86 0.81
CA SER A 207 -19.28 -21.01 1.04
C SER A 207 -19.90 -19.63 1.29
N HIS A 208 -21.21 -19.48 1.09
CA HIS A 208 -21.92 -18.22 1.31
C HIS A 208 -22.93 -18.37 2.45
N PRO A 209 -22.52 -18.29 3.73
CA PRO A 209 -23.39 -18.57 4.88
C PRO A 209 -24.47 -17.51 5.14
N GLY A 210 -24.62 -16.51 4.27
CA GLY A 210 -25.59 -15.42 4.45
C GLY A 210 -25.09 -14.32 5.41
N TRP A 211 -23.78 -14.22 5.62
CA TRP A 211 -23.17 -13.06 6.26
C TRP A 211 -23.45 -11.80 5.41
N PRO A 212 -23.97 -10.70 5.99
CA PRO A 212 -24.33 -9.52 5.22
C PRO A 212 -23.10 -8.78 4.69
N GLN A 213 -23.31 -7.98 3.65
CA GLN A 213 -22.24 -7.13 3.12
C GLN A 213 -21.81 -6.09 4.16
N VAL A 214 -20.51 -5.91 4.27
CA VAL A 214 -19.86 -4.94 5.17
C VAL A 214 -19.75 -3.61 4.43
N ALA A 215 -20.26 -2.55 5.04
CA ALA A 215 -20.22 -1.21 4.48
C ALA A 215 -18.92 -0.47 4.84
N VAL A 216 -18.63 0.58 4.09
CA VAL A 216 -17.58 1.54 4.47
C VAL A 216 -17.92 2.15 5.83
N ASN A 217 -16.91 2.28 6.68
CA ASN A 217 -16.95 2.66 8.10
C ASN A 217 -17.47 1.61 9.08
N ASP A 218 -17.83 0.41 8.63
CA ASP A 218 -18.12 -0.68 9.57
C ASP A 218 -16.88 -1.10 10.36
N ILE A 219 -17.12 -1.49 11.61
CA ILE A 219 -16.13 -2.08 12.50
C ILE A 219 -16.45 -3.56 12.63
N LEU A 220 -15.48 -4.39 12.25
CA LEU A 220 -15.55 -5.84 12.35
C LEU A 220 -14.69 -6.30 13.52
N GLU A 221 -15.30 -6.98 14.49
CA GLU A 221 -14.61 -7.68 15.56
C GLU A 221 -14.39 -9.14 15.13
N LEU A 222 -13.13 -9.51 14.91
CA LEU A 222 -12.69 -10.88 14.73
C LEU A 222 -12.32 -11.45 16.11
N THR A 223 -13.02 -12.48 16.55
CA THR A 223 -12.69 -13.21 17.78
C THR A 223 -12.04 -14.53 17.44
N ILE A 224 -10.82 -14.72 17.94
CA ILE A 224 -10.04 -15.97 17.84
C ILE A 224 -10.09 -16.65 19.20
N ASN A 225 -10.82 -17.75 19.32
CA ASN A 225 -10.84 -18.58 20.52
C ASN A 225 -9.98 -19.82 20.29
N CYS A 226 -8.74 -19.78 20.76
CA CYS A 226 -7.78 -20.87 20.61
C CYS A 226 -8.19 -22.11 21.43
N ASP A 227 -8.83 -21.90 22.57
CA ASP A 227 -9.23 -22.97 23.49
C ASP A 227 -10.40 -23.77 22.92
N GLU A 228 -11.40 -23.09 22.36
CA GLU A 228 -12.55 -23.73 21.69
C GLU A 228 -12.31 -24.05 20.21
N ARG A 229 -11.15 -23.65 19.67
CA ARG A 229 -10.81 -23.77 18.25
C ARG A 229 -11.89 -23.18 17.35
N SER A 230 -12.37 -22.00 17.72
CA SER A 230 -13.43 -21.30 17.02
C SER A 230 -12.97 -19.90 16.61
N LEU A 231 -13.51 -19.46 15.48
CA LEU A 231 -13.34 -18.13 14.94
C LEU A 231 -14.73 -17.53 14.79
N SER A 232 -14.91 -16.29 15.19
CA SER A 232 -16.15 -15.57 14.93
C SER A 232 -15.90 -14.16 14.43
N ILE A 233 -16.87 -13.65 13.68
CA ILE A 233 -16.86 -12.28 13.18
C ILE A 233 -18.18 -11.61 13.59
N LEU A 234 -18.08 -10.39 14.11
CA LEU A 234 -19.18 -9.53 14.49
C LEU A 234 -19.02 -8.19 13.79
N ASN A 235 -20.07 -7.71 13.14
CA ASN A 235 -20.15 -6.35 12.64
C ASN A 235 -20.82 -5.52 13.74
N GLU A 236 -20.09 -4.58 14.32
CA GLU A 236 -20.58 -3.82 15.47
C GLU A 236 -21.78 -2.94 15.14
N ASN A 237 -21.84 -2.44 13.89
CA ASN A 237 -22.89 -1.55 13.44
C ASN A 237 -24.18 -2.32 13.15
N SER A 238 -24.11 -3.35 12.31
CA SER A 238 -25.29 -4.14 11.92
C SER A 238 -25.67 -5.21 12.95
N ARG A 239 -24.79 -5.50 13.92
CA ARG A 239 -24.91 -6.59 14.90
C ARG A 239 -24.98 -7.99 14.27
N ALA A 240 -24.71 -8.10 12.98
CA ALA A 240 -24.58 -9.38 12.32
C ALA A 240 -23.40 -10.15 12.88
N GLN A 241 -23.57 -11.46 13.12
CA GLN A 241 -22.52 -12.35 13.61
C GLN A 241 -22.45 -13.64 12.79
N ASN A 242 -21.25 -14.17 12.58
CA ASN A 242 -21.03 -15.50 12.01
C ASN A 242 -19.90 -16.22 12.74
N ASN A 243 -19.96 -17.55 12.77
CA ASN A 243 -19.03 -18.40 13.51
C ASN A 243 -18.52 -19.54 12.63
N MET A 244 -17.26 -19.91 12.83
CA MET A 244 -16.60 -21.02 12.15
C MET A 244 -15.74 -21.80 13.14
N GLN A 245 -15.69 -23.12 12.96
CA GLN A 245 -14.67 -23.98 13.59
C GLN A 245 -13.72 -24.51 12.51
N PRO A 246 -12.51 -23.95 12.35
CA PRO A 246 -11.47 -24.50 11.49
C PRO A 246 -11.20 -25.95 11.86
N GLY A 247 -11.38 -26.88 10.93
CA GLY A 247 -11.07 -28.30 11.19
C GLY A 247 -9.57 -28.51 11.26
N LEU A 248 -9.11 -29.53 11.97
CA LEU A 248 -7.72 -29.99 11.85
C LEU A 248 -7.47 -30.36 10.38
N SER A 249 -6.54 -29.67 9.72
CA SER A 249 -6.03 -30.13 8.43
C SER A 249 -5.22 -31.42 8.68
N GLY A 250 -5.90 -32.55 8.61
CA GLY A 250 -5.33 -33.86 8.95
C GLY A 250 -6.33 -35.00 8.81
N GLY A 251 -7.09 -35.02 7.72
CA GLY A 251 -7.88 -36.19 7.34
C GLY A 251 -6.98 -37.20 6.63
N ILE A 252 -6.70 -38.33 7.29
CA ILE A 252 -6.23 -39.55 6.65
C ILE A 252 -7.15 -39.84 5.47
N LYS A 253 -6.60 -39.88 4.25
CA LYS A 253 -7.30 -40.47 3.09
C LYS A 253 -7.53 -41.94 3.41
N GLY A 254 -8.71 -42.27 3.91
CA GLY A 254 -9.21 -43.64 3.92
C GLY A 254 -9.44 -44.05 2.47
N ASN A 255 -8.49 -44.78 1.89
CA ASN A 255 -8.75 -45.56 0.70
C ASN A 255 -9.76 -46.65 1.08
N LYS A 256 -11.03 -46.48 0.71
CA LYS A 256 -11.93 -47.61 0.56
C LYS A 256 -11.58 -48.27 -0.78
N LYS A 257 -10.95 -49.45 -0.69
CA LYS A 257 -11.10 -50.50 -1.71
C LYS A 257 -12.45 -51.16 -1.52
#